data_AF-A0A6A7BSD0-F1
#
_entry.id   AF-A0A6A7BSD0-F1
#
_cell.length_a   1.000
_cell.length_b   1.000
_cell.length_c   1.000
_cell.angle_alpha   90.00
_cell.angle_beta   90.00
_cell.angle_gamma   90.00
#
_symmetry.space_group_name_H-M   'P 1'
#
loop_
_entity.id
_entity.type
_entity.pdbx_description
1 polymer ?
#
loop_
_entity_poly.entity_id
_entity_poly.type
_entity_poly.pdbx_seq_one_letter_code
_entity_poly.pdbx_strand_id
1 'polypeptide(L)' 'STRRRSGRGRQNLTDGEKRHNHIMSEQKRRNVIKQAYSDLERLVPVLSEGRPGLSKADAL' A
#
# COMPACT_ATOMS: atom_id res chain seq x y z
N SER A 1 28.26 9.41 22.68
CA SER A 1 28.28 10.50 21.68
C SER A 1 27.69 9.98 20.37
N THR A 2 26.40 10.18 20.11
CA THR A 2 25.73 9.69 18.89
C THR A 2 25.84 10.73 17.79
N ARG A 3 26.75 10.47 16.84
CA ARG A 3 27.01 11.32 15.67
C ARG A 3 25.76 11.38 14.80
N ARG A 4 24.99 12.48 14.88
CA ARG A 4 23.94 12.82 13.90
C ARG A 4 24.60 12.78 12.52
N ARG A 5 24.16 11.87 11.66
CA ARG A 5 24.51 11.89 10.24
C ARG A 5 24.18 13.29 9.74
N SER A 6 25.22 14.04 9.39
CA SER A 6 25.11 15.27 8.62
C SER A 6 24.60 14.90 7.22
N GLY A 7 23.33 14.55 7.14
CA GLY A 7 22.65 14.37 5.87
C GLY A 7 22.63 15.74 5.20
N ARG A 8 23.13 15.79 3.95
CA ARG A 8 22.85 16.87 3.00
C ARG A 8 21.45 17.42 3.31
N GLY A 9 21.36 18.71 3.65
CA GLY A 9 20.11 19.32 4.13
C GLY A 9 18.96 18.86 3.26
N ARG A 10 17.90 18.33 3.88
CA ARG A 10 16.73 17.82 3.17
C ARG A 10 16.23 18.95 2.27
N GLN A 11 16.48 18.84 0.97
CA GLN A 11 15.96 19.80 0.01
C GLN A 11 14.44 19.63 0.01
N ASN A 12 13.72 20.75 0.01
CA ASN A 12 12.27 20.70 -0.09
C ASN A 12 11.91 20.13 -1.46
N LEU A 13 10.96 19.19 -1.48
CA LEU A 13 10.44 18.64 -2.72
C LEU A 13 9.79 19.76 -3.53
N THR A 14 10.05 19.77 -4.83
CA THR A 14 9.28 20.56 -5.79
C THR A 14 7.83 20.06 -5.84
N ASP A 15 6.91 20.87 -6.36
CA ASP A 15 5.51 20.46 -6.44
C ASP A 15 5.29 19.29 -7.43
N GLY A 16 6.12 19.21 -8.49
CA GLY A 16 6.16 18.06 -9.39
C GLY A 16 6.57 16.78 -8.68
N GLU A 17 7.61 16.83 -7.85
CA GLU A 17 8.07 15.68 -7.06
C GLU A 17 7.05 15.27 -5.99
N LYS A 18 6.39 16.23 -5.32
CA LYS A 18 5.31 15.93 -4.38
C LYS A 18 4.16 15.19 -5.06
N ARG A 19 3.75 15.66 -6.25
CA ARG A 19 2.69 15.02 -7.03
C ARG A 19 3.08 13.60 -7.45
N HIS A 20 4.31 13.42 -7.94
CA HIS A 20 4.82 12.10 -8.31
C HIS A 20 4.85 11.16 -7.10
N ASN A 21 5.40 11.62 -5.98
CA ASN A 21 5.46 10.84 -4.74
C ASN A 21 4.07 10.46 -4.23
N HIS A 22 3.09 11.37 -4.33
CA HIS A 22 1.71 11.09 -3.95
C HIS A 22 1.12 9.94 -4.79
N ILE A 23 1.24 10.02 -6.13
CA ILE A 23 0.74 8.98 -7.05
C ILE A 23 1.39 7.63 -6.75
N MET A 24 2.72 7.60 -6.64
CA MET A 24 3.46 6.36 -6.40
C MET A 24 3.17 5.75 -5.03
N SER A 25 3.04 6.59 -4.00
CA SER A 25 2.71 6.11 -2.66
C SER A 25 1.31 5.51 -2.62
N GLU A 26 0.34 6.14 -3.29
CA GLU A 26 -1.03 5.64 -3.35
C GLU A 26 -1.13 4.35 -4.18
N GLN A 27 -0.44 4.28 -5.32
CA GLN A 27 -0.39 3.06 -6.13
C GLN A 27 0.21 1.90 -5.32
N LYS A 28 1.32 2.14 -4.61
CA LYS A 28 1.93 1.15 -3.72
C LYS A 28 0.95 0.70 -2.64
N ARG A 29 0.26 1.64 -1.98
CA ARG A 29 -0.74 1.32 -0.94
C ARG A 29 -1.84 0.42 -1.49
N ARG A 30 -2.40 0.74 -2.65
CA ARG A 30 -3.44 -0.07 -3.31
C ARG A 30 -2.94 -1.46 -3.70
N ASN A 31 -1.71 -1.56 -4.21
CA ASN A 31 -1.11 -2.84 -4.57
C ASN A 31 -0.91 -3.74 -3.35
N VAL A 32 -0.42 -3.18 -2.23
CA VAL A 32 -0.25 -3.92 -0.97
C VAL A 32 -1.59 -4.46 -0.47
N ILE A 33 -2.63 -3.62 -0.47
CA ILE A 33 -3.98 -4.06 -0.06
C ILE A 33 -4.47 -5.19 -0.97
N LYS A 34 -4.38 -5.01 -2.29
CA LYS A 34 -4.81 -6.03 -3.26
C LYS A 34 -4.07 -7.36 -3.06
N GLN A 35 -2.76 -7.30 -2.84
CA GLN A 35 -1.96 -8.49 -2.60
C GLN A 35 -2.35 -9.18 -1.30
N ALA A 36 -2.52 -8.43 -0.21
CA ALA A 36 -2.94 -8.99 1.07
C ALA A 36 -4.28 -9.72 1.00
N TYR A 37 -5.25 -9.18 0.24
CA TYR A 37 -6.52 -9.86 -0.02
C TYR A 37 -6.33 -11.14 -0.85
N SER A 38 -5.53 -11.09 -1.91
CA SER A 38 -5.24 -12.28 -2.72
C SER A 38 -4.51 -13.37 -1.93
N ASP A 39 -3.59 -12.97 -1.03
CA ASP A 39 -2.89 -13.91 -0.15
C ASP A 39 -3.85 -14.54 0.87
N LEU A 40 -4.80 -13.76 1.40
CA LEU A 40 -5.83 -14.25 2.31
C LEU A 40 -6.75 -15.28 1.63
N GLU A 41 -7.23 -14.99 0.41
CA GLU A 41 -8.04 -15.90 -0.41
C GLU A 41 -7.29 -17.22 -0.68
N ARG A 42 -5.98 -17.15 -0.96
CA ARG A 42 -5.14 -18.34 -1.20
C ARG A 42 -4.92 -19.18 0.05
N LEU A 43 -4.73 -18.54 1.21
CA LEU A 43 -4.48 -19.24 2.49
C LEU A 43 -5.74 -19.88 3.07
N VAL A 44 -6.92 -19.35 2.71
CA VAL A 44 -8.20 -19.86 3.18
C VAL A 44 -9.07 -20.21 1.96
N PRO A 45 -8.88 -21.41 1.37
CA PRO A 45 -9.59 -21.83 0.16
C PRO A 45 -11.12 -21.80 0.29
N VAL A 46 -11.66 -21.93 1.52
CA VAL A 46 -13.10 -21.82 1.80
C VAL A 46 -13.67 -20.42 1.56
N LEU A 47 -12.81 -19.38 1.48
CA LEU A 47 -13.19 -18.04 1.04
C LEU A 47 -13.21 -17.92 -0.50
N SER A 48 -12.49 -18.81 -1.20
CA SER A 48 -12.45 -18.88 -2.67
C SER A 48 -13.58 -19.75 -3.24
N GLU A 49 -14.05 -20.74 -2.48
CA GLU A 49 -15.24 -21.54 -2.76
C GLU A 49 -16.48 -20.70 -2.41
N GLY A 50 -16.79 -19.77 -3.31
CA GLY A 50 -17.72 -18.67 -3.11
C GLY A 50 -19.01 -19.02 -2.37
N ARG A 51 -19.27 -18.29 -1.29
CA ARG A 51 -20.64 -17.78 -1.13
C ARG A 51 -20.83 -16.69 -2.19
N PRO A 52 -21.81 -16.83 -3.11
CA PRO A 52 -22.11 -15.77 -4.06
C PRO A 52 -22.68 -14.60 -3.25
N GLY A 53 -21.89 -13.56 -3.05
CA GLY A 53 -22.34 -12.35 -2.36
C GLY A 53 -21.37 -11.68 -1.40
N LEU A 54 -20.16 -12.19 -1.17
CA LEU A 54 -19.15 -11.41 -0.44
C LEU A 54 -18.40 -10.51 -1.43
N SER A 55 -18.98 -9.34 -1.71
CA SER A 55 -18.31 -8.34 -2.53
C SER A 55 -17.23 -7.65 -1.68
N LYS A 56 -16.29 -6.96 -2.34
CA LYS A 56 -15.27 -6.12 -1.66
C LYS A 56 -15.85 -5.10 -0.66
N ALA A 57 -17.14 -4.79 -0.73
CA ALA A 57 -17.81 -3.87 0.19
C ALA A 57 -18.28 -4.54 1.49
N ASP A 58 -18.37 -5.87 1.55
CA ASP A 58 -18.92 -6.60 2.71
C ASP A 58 -17.84 -6.98 3.75
N ALA A 59 -16.57 -6.68 3.47
CA ALA A 59 -15.41 -6.98 4.31
C ALA A 59 -14.83 -5.75 5.05
N LEU A 60 -15.52 -4.60 5.02
CA LEU A 60 -15.18 -3.35 5.70
C LEU A 60 -16.33 -2.90 6.60
#